data_AF-A0A929VBH5-F1
#
_entry.id   AF-A0A929VBH5-F1
#
_cell.length_a   1.000
_cell.length_b   1.000
_cell.length_c   1.000
_cell.angle_alpha   90.00
_cell.angle_beta   90.00
_cell.angle_gamma   90.00
#
_symmetry.space_group_name_H-M   'P 1'
#
loop_
_entity.id
_entity.type
_entity.pdbx_description
1 polymer ?
#
loop_
_entity_poly.entity_id
_entity_poly.type
_entity_poly.pdbx_seq_one_letter_code
_entity_poly.pdbx_strand_id
1 'polypeptide(L)'
;MKGKIRKGVSGFYYLDAGDGRVYICRAKGIFRKQGIKPLVGDDAEFEVVHEQDAEGSLTRILPRKNAILRPPVANVDQALVVFAIKRPNPSFYLLDRFLIMMKQQNLPVLICFNKGDISSVEDRQSLAQAYTGCGYPVLFLSVAKEEGIDELKSLLAGKTTVIAGPSGVGKSSLINLLHPQAGMEVGALSKKIERGKNTTRHAEIFPILRDEREADSWIMDTPGFSSLFLKDVEITSLKNYYPEFEPYLEQCKFAGCMHL
;
A
#
# COMPACT_ATOMS: atom_id res chain seq x y z
N MET A 1 17.13 16.79 -12.70
CA MET A 1 17.25 15.49 -12.01
C MET A 1 15.96 14.70 -12.14
N LYS A 2 16.00 13.40 -11.87
CA LYS A 2 14.82 12.52 -11.77
C LYS A 2 14.67 12.04 -10.34
N GLY A 3 13.45 11.83 -9.89
CA GLY A 3 13.19 11.28 -8.56
C GLY A 3 11.74 10.83 -8.38
N LYS A 4 11.49 10.13 -7.28
CA LYS A 4 10.16 9.63 -6.91
C LYS A 4 9.54 10.52 -5.83
N ILE A 5 8.28 10.90 -6.01
CA ILE A 5 7.53 11.73 -5.04
C ILE A 5 7.22 10.89 -3.78
N ARG A 6 7.89 11.21 -2.67
CA ARG A 6 7.71 10.56 -1.36
C ARG A 6 6.46 11.02 -0.62
N LYS A 7 6.15 12.31 -0.73
CA LYS A 7 5.09 12.96 0.03
C LYS A 7 4.64 14.23 -0.67
N GLY A 8 3.37 14.58 -0.52
CA GLY A 8 2.83 15.86 -0.99
C GLY A 8 2.08 16.57 0.14
N VAL A 9 2.49 17.81 0.47
CA VAL A 9 1.86 18.63 1.53
C VAL A 9 1.73 20.06 1.02
N SER A 10 0.50 20.58 0.98
CA SER A 10 0.23 22.00 0.67
C SER A 10 0.92 22.54 -0.59
N GLY A 11 1.04 21.74 -1.65
CA GLY A 11 1.67 22.12 -2.92
C GLY A 11 3.20 21.94 -2.98
N PHE A 12 3.80 21.48 -1.88
CA PHE A 12 5.18 21.00 -1.82
C PHE A 12 5.22 19.49 -2.01
N TYR A 13 6.19 19.04 -2.79
CA TYR A 13 6.43 17.64 -3.11
C TYR A 13 7.85 17.28 -2.70
N TYR A 14 8.00 16.21 -1.93
CA TYR A 14 9.29 15.74 -1.43
C TYR A 14 9.76 14.63 -2.36
N LEU A 15 10.88 14.81 -3.05
CA LEU A 15 11.38 13.87 -4.05
C LEU A 15 12.63 13.18 -3.56
N ASP A 16 12.66 11.87 -3.75
CA ASP A 16 13.87 11.06 -3.56
C ASP A 16 14.55 10.86 -4.91
N ALA A 17 15.78 11.35 -5.04
CA ALA A 17 16.54 11.27 -6.28
C ALA A 17 17.49 10.07 -6.33
N GLY A 18 17.47 9.19 -5.32
CA GLY A 18 18.37 8.04 -5.24
C GLY A 18 19.75 8.34 -4.62
N ASP A 19 20.11 9.62 -4.47
CA ASP A 19 21.41 10.09 -3.94
C ASP A 19 21.46 10.21 -2.40
N GLY A 20 20.42 9.72 -1.72
CA GLY A 20 20.28 9.80 -0.27
C GLY A 20 19.73 11.14 0.24
N ARG A 21 19.46 12.11 -0.64
CA ARG A 21 18.82 13.39 -0.29
C ARG A 21 17.33 13.36 -0.65
N VAL A 22 16.58 14.22 0.05
CA VAL A 22 15.17 14.49 -0.26
C VAL A 22 15.05 15.94 -0.68
N TYR A 23 14.61 16.16 -1.91
CA TYR A 23 14.45 17.49 -2.49
C TYR A 23 13.03 18.01 -2.29
N ILE A 24 12.90 19.24 -1.80
CA ILE A 24 11.60 19.90 -1.62
C ILE A 24 11.28 20.69 -2.88
N CYS A 25 10.33 20.18 -3.67
CA CYS A 25 9.96 20.76 -4.95
C CYS A 25 8.57 21.40 -4.94
N ARG A 26 8.44 22.54 -5.63
CA ARG A 26 7.12 23.12 -5.94
C ARG A 26 6.67 22.74 -7.35
N ALA A 27 5.39 22.43 -7.49
CA ALA A 27 4.78 22.23 -8.80
C ALA A 27 4.64 23.57 -9.54
N LYS A 28 5.24 23.68 -10.74
CA LYS A 28 5.01 24.83 -11.63
C LYS A 28 3.50 24.93 -11.97
N GLY A 29 2.99 26.15 -12.14
CA GLY A 29 1.58 26.39 -12.47
C GLY A 29 1.11 25.72 -13.79
N ILE A 30 2.05 25.26 -14.62
CA ILE A 30 1.79 24.49 -15.84
C ILE A 30 1.01 23.20 -15.56
N PHE A 31 1.27 22.52 -14.44
CA PHE A 31 0.53 21.31 -14.07
C PHE A 31 -0.95 21.59 -13.85
N ARG A 32 -1.28 22.72 -13.21
CA ARG A 32 -2.66 23.17 -13.03
C ARG A 32 -3.33 23.51 -14.36
N LYS A 33 -2.62 24.15 -15.29
CA LYS A 33 -3.12 24.43 -16.64
C LYS A 33 -3.37 23.16 -17.46
N GLN A 34 -2.55 22.13 -17.28
CA GLN A 34 -2.68 20.83 -17.96
C GLN A 34 -3.64 19.87 -17.25
N GLY A 35 -4.22 20.24 -16.10
CA GLY A 35 -5.08 19.37 -15.31
C GLY A 35 -4.34 18.18 -14.66
N ILE A 36 -3.01 18.20 -14.63
CA ILE A 36 -2.19 17.14 -14.06
C ILE A 36 -1.98 17.43 -12.57
N LYS A 37 -2.45 16.53 -11.72
CA LYS A 37 -2.16 16.58 -10.28
C LYS A 37 -1.03 15.59 -9.96
N PRO A 38 0.12 16.05 -9.45
CA PRO A 38 1.17 15.14 -8.97
C PRO A 38 0.68 14.31 -7.78
N LEU A 39 1.04 13.03 -7.77
CA LEU A 39 0.63 12.02 -6.81
C LEU A 39 1.86 11.45 -6.08
N VAL A 40 1.64 10.91 -4.89
CA VAL A 40 2.68 10.16 -4.17
C VAL A 40 2.97 8.87 -4.95
N GLY A 41 4.25 8.56 -5.17
CA GLY A 41 4.71 7.45 -6.01
C GLY A 41 4.99 7.83 -7.47
N ASP A 42 4.62 9.03 -7.92
CA ASP A 42 4.99 9.51 -9.26
C ASP A 42 6.51 9.57 -9.40
N ASP A 43 7.01 9.11 -10.54
CA ASP A 43 8.34 9.43 -11.01
C ASP A 43 8.29 10.76 -11.75
N ALA A 44 9.20 11.67 -11.43
CA ALA A 44 9.15 13.05 -11.89
C ALA A 44 10.54 13.61 -12.19
N GLU A 45 10.57 14.57 -13.12
CA GLU A 45 11.73 15.41 -13.38
C GLU A 45 11.58 16.72 -12.63
N PHE A 46 12.71 17.22 -12.13
CA PHE A 46 12.80 18.49 -11.42
C PHE A 46 14.14 19.18 -11.68
N GLU A 47 14.13 20.50 -11.56
CA GLU A 47 15.32 21.35 -11.59
C GLU A 47 15.66 21.76 -10.15
N VAL A 48 16.93 21.63 -9.76
CA VAL A 48 17.40 22.15 -8.46
C VAL A 48 17.53 23.67 -8.60
N VAL A 49 16.92 24.39 -7.67
CA VAL A 49 16.92 25.86 -7.62
C VAL A 49 17.91 26.33 -6.56
N HIS A 50 17.93 25.66 -5.39
CA HIS A 50 18.89 25.93 -4.32
C HIS A 50 19.51 24.62 -3.83
N GLU A 51 20.79 24.41 -4.18
CA GLU A 51 21.51 23.17 -3.88
C GLU A 51 21.73 22.97 -2.37
N GLN A 52 22.04 24.04 -1.63
CA GLN A 52 22.31 23.98 -0.18
C GLN A 52 21.08 23.55 0.62
N ASP A 53 19.90 24.01 0.21
CA ASP A 53 18.62 23.74 0.89
C ASP A 53 17.86 22.55 0.27
N ALA A 54 18.44 21.89 -0.74
CA ALA A 54 17.79 20.84 -1.53
C ALA A 54 16.40 21.26 -2.07
N GLU A 55 16.26 22.52 -2.50
CA GLU A 55 15.01 23.02 -3.07
C GLU A 55 14.99 22.91 -4.59
N GLY A 56 13.83 22.56 -5.14
CA GLY A 56 13.67 22.40 -6.58
C GLY A 56 12.31 22.83 -7.12
N SER A 57 12.17 22.68 -8.43
CA SER A 57 10.92 22.91 -9.15
C SER A 57 10.59 21.71 -10.01
N LEU A 58 9.41 21.12 -9.78
CA LEU A 58 8.91 20.05 -10.63
C LEU A 58 8.71 20.58 -12.05
N THR A 59 9.30 19.89 -13.02
CA THR A 59 9.21 20.25 -14.44
C THR A 59 8.29 19.31 -15.20
N ARG A 60 8.27 18.03 -14.84
CA ARG A 60 7.47 17.01 -15.54
C ARG A 60 7.13 15.82 -14.65
N ILE A 61 5.93 15.29 -14.80
CA ILE A 61 5.56 13.96 -14.28
C ILE A 61 5.78 12.94 -15.39
N LEU A 62 6.49 11.85 -15.09
CA LEU A 62 6.75 10.77 -16.04
C LEU A 62 5.50 9.88 -16.20
N PRO A 63 5.39 9.08 -17.28
CA PRO A 63 4.24 8.21 -17.49
C PRO A 63 4.00 7.28 -16.31
N ARG A 64 2.74 7.22 -15.87
CA ARG A 64 2.31 6.33 -14.78
C ARG A 64 2.01 4.94 -15.34
N LYS A 65 2.42 3.88 -14.64
CA LYS A 65 1.90 2.53 -14.93
C LYS A 65 0.45 2.38 -14.46
N ASN A 66 0.11 3.02 -13.35
CA ASN A 66 -1.25 3.09 -12.82
C ASN A 66 -1.41 4.29 -11.87
N ALA A 67 -2.67 4.63 -11.57
CA ALA A 67 -3.03 5.64 -10.61
C ALA A 67 -4.27 5.19 -9.84
N ILE A 68 -4.19 5.24 -8.52
CA ILE A 68 -5.28 4.96 -7.60
C ILE A 68 -5.85 6.31 -7.18
N LEU A 69 -7.17 6.46 -7.24
CA LEU A 69 -7.81 7.74 -6.94
C LEU A 69 -8.03 7.96 -5.43
N ARG A 70 -8.25 6.88 -4.68
CA ARG A 70 -8.58 6.90 -3.26
C ARG A 70 -7.93 5.73 -2.54
N PRO A 71 -6.86 5.96 -1.76
CA PRO A 71 -6.07 7.19 -1.65
C PRO A 71 -5.32 7.54 -2.95
N PRO A 72 -5.02 8.83 -3.20
CA PRO A 72 -4.41 9.28 -4.44
C PRO A 72 -2.91 8.95 -4.49
N VAL A 73 -2.57 7.81 -5.09
CA VAL A 73 -1.19 7.32 -5.28
C VAL A 73 -0.97 6.80 -6.69
N ALA A 74 0.27 6.76 -7.14
CA ALA A 74 0.65 6.29 -8.47
C ALA A 74 1.74 5.22 -8.40
N ASN A 75 1.87 4.47 -9.48
CA ASN A 75 2.93 3.51 -9.68
C ASN A 75 3.02 2.41 -8.60
N VAL A 76 1.87 1.84 -8.21
CA VAL A 76 1.80 0.73 -7.25
C VAL A 76 1.90 -0.61 -7.96
N ASP A 77 2.75 -1.53 -7.50
CA ASP A 77 2.91 -2.88 -8.06
C ASP A 77 1.99 -3.91 -7.40
N GLN A 78 1.79 -3.78 -6.09
CA GLN A 78 1.05 -4.76 -5.30
C GLN A 78 0.54 -4.14 -4.00
N ALA A 79 -0.40 -4.83 -3.36
CA ALA A 79 -0.88 -4.53 -2.02
C ALA A 79 -0.45 -5.60 -1.04
N LEU A 80 0.06 -5.18 0.12
CA LEU A 80 0.30 -6.02 1.29
C LEU A 80 -0.86 -5.85 2.26
N VAL A 81 -1.75 -6.84 2.33
CA VAL A 81 -2.93 -6.81 3.20
C VAL A 81 -2.59 -7.49 4.52
N VAL A 82 -2.42 -6.68 5.58
CA VAL A 82 -1.95 -7.15 6.89
C VAL A 82 -3.10 -7.38 7.85
N PHE A 83 -3.19 -8.58 8.41
CA PHE A 83 -4.11 -8.96 9.47
C PHE A 83 -3.35 -9.58 10.64
N ALA A 84 -3.93 -9.54 11.85
CA ALA A 84 -3.41 -10.31 12.98
C ALA A 84 -4.09 -11.68 13.01
N ILE A 85 -3.39 -12.74 13.42
CA ILE A 85 -3.97 -14.10 13.46
C ILE A 85 -4.90 -14.32 14.66
N LYS A 86 -4.60 -13.73 15.83
CA LYS A 86 -5.44 -13.92 17.04
C LYS A 86 -5.77 -12.65 17.82
N ARG A 87 -4.94 -11.60 17.76
CA ARG A 87 -5.15 -10.39 18.57
C ARG A 87 -4.99 -9.11 17.74
N PRO A 88 -6.09 -8.53 17.22
CA PRO A 88 -7.46 -9.05 17.25
C PRO A 88 -7.63 -10.31 16.37
N ASN A 89 -8.68 -11.10 16.59
CA ASN A 89 -9.04 -12.18 15.66
C ASN A 89 -9.28 -11.57 14.27
N PRO A 90 -8.82 -12.21 13.19
CA PRO A 90 -9.01 -11.72 11.85
C PRO A 90 -10.50 -11.75 11.53
N SER A 91 -11.06 -10.61 11.14
CA SER A 91 -12.39 -10.59 10.53
C SER A 91 -12.23 -10.98 9.07
N PHE A 92 -12.64 -12.18 8.70
CA PHE A 92 -12.58 -12.65 7.31
C PHE A 92 -13.45 -11.80 6.38
N TYR A 93 -14.64 -11.41 6.85
CA TYR A 93 -15.46 -10.42 6.15
C TYR A 93 -14.68 -9.13 5.84
N LEU A 94 -13.88 -8.65 6.78
CA LEU A 94 -13.06 -7.46 6.56
C LEU A 94 -11.92 -7.71 5.58
N LEU A 95 -11.30 -8.89 5.63
CA LEU A 95 -10.26 -9.31 4.69
C LEU A 95 -10.83 -9.36 3.26
N ASP A 96 -11.97 -10.02 3.05
CA ASP A 96 -12.64 -10.09 1.74
C ASP A 96 -12.91 -8.69 1.17
N ARG A 97 -13.36 -7.75 2.01
CA ARG A 97 -13.56 -6.36 1.56
C ARG A 97 -12.26 -5.69 1.12
N PHE A 98 -11.12 -5.99 1.77
CA PHE A 98 -9.82 -5.54 1.26
C PHE A 98 -9.47 -6.20 -0.07
N LEU A 99 -9.66 -7.51 -0.21
CA LEU A 99 -9.38 -8.24 -1.44
C LEU A 99 -10.20 -7.71 -2.63
N ILE A 100 -11.49 -7.50 -2.43
CA ILE A 100 -12.41 -6.90 -3.41
C ILE A 100 -11.93 -5.49 -3.79
N MET A 101 -11.59 -4.66 -2.80
CA MET A 101 -11.10 -3.31 -3.04
C MET A 101 -9.80 -3.30 -3.86
N MET A 102 -8.86 -4.22 -3.60
CA MET A 102 -7.63 -4.32 -4.38
C MET A 102 -7.89 -4.85 -5.79
N LYS A 103 -8.81 -5.81 -5.95
CA LYS A 103 -9.25 -6.31 -7.26
C LYS A 103 -9.91 -5.20 -8.09
N GLN A 104 -10.72 -4.31 -7.49
CA GLN A 104 -11.26 -3.11 -8.16
C GLN A 104 -10.18 -2.17 -8.70
N GLN A 105 -8.99 -2.15 -8.06
CA GLN A 105 -7.84 -1.36 -8.50
C GLN A 105 -6.89 -2.15 -9.42
N ASN A 106 -7.24 -3.39 -9.78
CA ASN A 106 -6.36 -4.33 -10.50
C ASN A 106 -4.98 -4.50 -9.84
N LEU A 107 -4.94 -4.49 -8.51
CA LEU A 107 -3.71 -4.69 -7.74
C LEU A 107 -3.55 -6.16 -7.32
N PRO A 108 -2.43 -6.81 -7.65
CA PRO A 108 -2.02 -8.05 -7.02
C PRO A 108 -1.95 -7.91 -5.50
N VAL A 109 -2.39 -8.93 -4.77
CA VAL A 109 -2.43 -8.93 -3.31
C VAL A 109 -1.53 -10.00 -2.73
N LEU A 110 -0.70 -9.62 -1.77
CA LEU A 110 -0.03 -10.52 -0.83
C LEU A 110 -0.73 -10.39 0.53
N ILE A 111 -1.30 -11.50 1.01
CA ILE A 111 -1.94 -11.53 2.34
C ILE A 111 -0.84 -11.81 3.37
N CYS A 112 -0.77 -10.97 4.39
CA CYS A 112 0.19 -11.09 5.47
C CYS A 112 -0.52 -11.25 6.81
N PHE A 113 -0.38 -12.41 7.41
CA PHE A 113 -0.85 -12.71 8.75
C PHE A 113 0.27 -12.47 9.77
N ASN A 114 0.20 -11.32 10.44
CA ASN A 114 1.12 -10.91 11.49
C ASN A 114 0.74 -11.50 12.86
N LYS A 115 1.68 -11.44 13.80
CA LYS A 115 1.62 -12.05 15.14
C LYS A 115 1.57 -13.57 15.06
N GLY A 116 2.38 -14.14 14.16
CA GLY A 116 2.59 -15.57 14.02
C GLY A 116 2.91 -16.24 15.35
N ASP A 117 3.66 -15.56 16.22
CA ASP A 117 4.12 -16.04 17.51
C ASP A 117 3.01 -16.50 18.47
N ILE A 118 1.76 -16.08 18.27
CA ILE A 118 0.60 -16.48 19.09
C ILE A 118 -0.36 -17.44 18.38
N SER A 119 -0.02 -17.95 17.19
CA SER A 119 -0.86 -18.87 16.40
C SER A 119 -0.37 -20.33 16.47
N SER A 120 -1.29 -21.29 16.38
CA SER A 120 -0.90 -22.70 16.25
C SER A 120 -0.52 -23.04 14.80
N VAL A 121 0.14 -24.18 14.58
CA VAL A 121 0.52 -24.62 13.22
C VAL A 121 -0.74 -24.89 12.39
N GLU A 122 -1.77 -25.47 13.00
CA GLU A 122 -3.05 -25.79 12.38
C GLU A 122 -3.79 -24.52 11.93
N ASP A 123 -3.80 -23.47 12.76
CA ASP A 123 -4.39 -22.17 12.40
C ASP A 123 -3.73 -21.61 11.12
N ARG A 124 -2.40 -21.67 11.04
CA ARG A 124 -1.64 -21.17 9.88
C ARG A 124 -1.92 -22.02 8.64
N GLN A 125 -1.92 -23.34 8.77
CA GLN A 125 -2.18 -24.25 7.64
C GLN A 125 -3.58 -24.05 7.07
N SER A 126 -4.58 -23.94 7.93
CA SER A 126 -5.97 -23.69 7.51
C SER A 126 -6.11 -22.38 6.74
N LEU A 127 -5.53 -21.28 7.25
CA LEU A 127 -5.54 -19.98 6.57
C LEU A 127 -4.78 -20.02 5.24
N ALA A 128 -3.62 -20.67 5.20
CA ALA A 128 -2.85 -20.82 3.97
C ALA A 128 -3.66 -21.57 2.91
N GLN A 129 -4.22 -22.73 3.27
CA GLN A 129 -5.00 -23.55 2.35
C GLN A 129 -6.22 -22.78 1.79
N ALA A 130 -6.95 -22.08 2.66
CA ALA A 130 -8.13 -21.32 2.26
C ALA A 130 -7.77 -20.25 1.22
N TYR A 131 -6.79 -19.38 1.51
CA TYR A 131 -6.52 -18.23 0.65
C TYR A 131 -5.62 -18.53 -0.54
N THR A 132 -4.66 -19.47 -0.41
CA THR A 132 -3.85 -19.91 -1.54
C THR A 132 -4.70 -20.70 -2.55
N GLY A 133 -5.70 -21.44 -2.09
CA GLY A 133 -6.72 -22.07 -2.96
C GLY A 133 -7.54 -21.05 -3.76
N CYS A 134 -7.74 -19.84 -3.21
CA CYS A 134 -8.37 -18.72 -3.92
C CYS A 134 -7.40 -17.88 -4.76
N GLY A 135 -6.14 -18.33 -4.94
CA GLY A 135 -5.15 -17.64 -5.77
C GLY A 135 -4.42 -16.47 -5.09
N TYR A 136 -4.54 -16.32 -3.77
CA TYR A 136 -3.81 -15.31 -3.00
C TYR A 136 -2.56 -15.90 -2.32
N PRO A 137 -1.36 -15.39 -2.60
CA PRO A 137 -0.18 -15.68 -1.80
C PRO A 137 -0.39 -15.29 -0.33
N VAL A 138 0.03 -16.17 0.58
CA VAL A 138 -0.10 -15.98 2.03
C VAL A 138 1.27 -16.03 2.68
N LEU A 139 1.55 -15.05 3.53
CA LEU A 139 2.77 -14.95 4.33
C LEU A 139 2.42 -14.86 5.81
N PHE A 140 3.19 -15.53 6.66
CA PHE A 140 3.06 -15.46 8.11
C PHE A 140 4.26 -14.76 8.71
N LEU A 141 4.03 -13.70 9.47
CA LEU A 141 5.08 -12.88 10.08
C LEU A 141 4.92 -12.78 11.59
N SER A 142 6.04 -12.61 12.29
CA SER A 142 6.05 -12.01 13.62
C SER A 142 6.97 -10.81 13.63
N VAL A 143 6.41 -9.61 13.56
CA VAL A 143 7.21 -8.37 13.67
C VAL A 143 7.94 -8.30 15.02
N ALA A 144 7.37 -8.88 16.08
CA ALA A 144 7.98 -8.88 17.42
C ALA A 144 9.20 -9.82 17.53
N LYS A 145 9.23 -10.90 16.74
CA LYS A 145 10.33 -11.87 16.73
C LYS A 145 11.19 -11.79 15.46
N GLU A 146 10.86 -10.86 14.56
CA GLU A 146 11.46 -10.72 13.23
C GLU A 146 11.38 -12.00 12.37
N GLU A 147 10.36 -12.83 12.59
CA GLU A 147 10.12 -14.06 11.82
C GLU A 147 9.43 -13.75 10.48
N GLY A 148 9.93 -14.36 9.40
CA GLY A 148 9.38 -14.24 8.03
C GLY A 148 9.74 -12.94 7.30
N ILE A 149 10.53 -12.07 7.93
CA ILE A 149 10.87 -10.75 7.39
C ILE A 149 11.74 -10.83 6.13
N ASP A 150 12.64 -11.81 6.05
CA ASP A 150 13.49 -11.99 4.86
C ASP A 150 12.68 -12.47 3.64
N GLU A 151 11.72 -13.37 3.87
CA GLU A 151 10.76 -13.79 2.84
C GLU A 151 9.90 -12.60 2.38
N LEU A 152 9.43 -11.76 3.33
CA LEU A 152 8.74 -10.52 2.98
C LEU A 152 9.62 -9.64 2.10
N LYS A 153 10.88 -9.36 2.50
CA LYS A 153 11.80 -8.51 1.74
C LYS A 153 11.99 -9.02 0.31
N SER A 154 12.13 -10.34 0.13
CA SER A 154 12.22 -10.96 -1.20
C SER A 154 10.95 -10.72 -2.02
N LEU A 155 9.76 -10.85 -1.43
CA LEU A 155 8.49 -10.60 -2.14
C LEU A 155 8.25 -9.11 -2.46
N LEU A 156 8.86 -8.21 -1.70
CA LEU A 156 8.81 -6.75 -1.90
C LEU A 156 9.91 -6.21 -2.82
N ALA A 157 10.95 -7.01 -3.10
CA ALA A 157 12.09 -6.60 -3.92
C ALA A 157 11.64 -6.08 -5.31
N GLY A 158 12.20 -4.96 -5.74
CA GLY A 158 11.90 -4.31 -7.02
C GLY A 158 10.51 -3.66 -7.13
N LYS A 159 9.71 -3.64 -6.06
CA LYS A 159 8.29 -3.28 -6.12
C LYS A 159 7.91 -2.10 -5.24
N THR A 160 6.92 -1.36 -5.70
CA THR A 160 6.19 -0.36 -4.93
C THR A 160 4.95 -1.00 -4.31
N THR A 161 4.95 -1.17 -2.99
CA THR A 161 3.91 -1.92 -2.28
C THR A 161 3.09 -1.01 -1.39
N VAL A 162 1.77 -1.04 -1.54
CA VAL A 162 0.87 -0.33 -0.61
C VAL A 162 0.49 -1.22 0.55
N ILE A 163 0.59 -0.72 1.79
CA ILE A 163 0.14 -1.47 2.96
C ILE A 163 -1.32 -1.16 3.29
N ALA A 164 -2.10 -2.20 3.54
CA ALA A 164 -3.51 -2.11 3.87
C ALA A 164 -3.86 -3.02 5.05
N GLY A 165 -5.00 -2.77 5.69
CA GLY A 165 -5.51 -3.61 6.77
C GLY A 165 -6.03 -2.83 7.97
N PRO A 166 -6.63 -3.51 8.95
CA PRO A 166 -7.25 -2.88 10.11
C PRO A 166 -6.25 -2.14 11.01
N SER A 167 -6.74 -1.26 11.88
CA SER A 167 -5.88 -0.65 12.93
C SER A 167 -5.41 -1.71 13.93
N GLY A 168 -4.21 -1.55 14.51
CA GLY A 168 -3.68 -2.44 15.56
C GLY A 168 -3.12 -3.80 15.11
N VAL A 169 -3.14 -4.10 13.81
CA VAL A 169 -2.58 -5.34 13.23
C VAL A 169 -1.05 -5.32 13.05
N GLY A 170 -0.41 -4.16 13.24
CA GLY A 170 1.06 -4.02 13.21
C GLY A 170 1.65 -3.39 11.95
N LYS A 171 0.84 -2.71 11.10
CA LYS A 171 1.32 -2.02 9.88
C LYS A 171 2.45 -1.01 10.15
N SER A 172 2.25 -0.09 11.09
CA SER A 172 3.26 0.91 11.46
C SER A 172 4.53 0.27 12.02
N SER A 173 4.39 -0.78 12.82
CA SER A 173 5.52 -1.55 13.36
C SER A 173 6.32 -2.22 12.23
N LEU A 174 5.64 -2.78 11.24
CA LEU A 174 6.28 -3.37 10.07
C LEU A 174 7.00 -2.32 9.23
N ILE A 175 6.40 -1.16 8.99
CA ILE A 175 7.06 -0.06 8.28
C ILE A 175 8.32 0.39 9.03
N ASN A 176 8.26 0.59 10.35
CA ASN A 176 9.43 0.95 11.13
C ASN A 176 10.51 -0.13 11.11
N LEU A 177 10.14 -1.41 11.04
CA LEU A 177 11.11 -2.50 10.92
C LEU A 177 11.81 -2.46 9.55
N LEU A 178 11.07 -2.21 8.48
CA LEU A 178 11.60 -2.14 7.11
C LEU A 178 12.32 -0.83 6.80
N HIS A 179 11.92 0.26 7.45
CA HIS A 179 12.51 1.59 7.33
C HIS A 179 12.53 2.28 8.72
N PRO A 180 13.57 2.05 9.53
CA PRO A 180 13.66 2.60 10.89
C PRO A 180 13.55 4.13 10.98
N GLN A 181 13.95 4.84 9.92
CA GLN A 181 13.85 6.29 9.82
C GLN A 181 12.43 6.80 9.55
N ALA A 182 11.44 5.92 9.33
CA ALA A 182 10.05 6.32 9.11
C ALA A 182 9.45 7.04 10.33
N GLY A 183 9.89 6.68 11.55
CA GLY A 183 9.44 7.30 12.79
C GLY A 183 7.93 7.17 13.03
N MET A 184 7.30 6.09 12.54
CA MET A 184 5.85 5.91 12.66
C MET A 184 5.46 5.72 14.12
N GLU A 185 4.39 6.39 14.56
CA GLU A 185 3.81 6.16 15.89
C GLU A 185 3.22 4.74 16.01
N VAL A 186 3.57 4.02 17.08
CA VAL A 186 3.12 2.65 17.37
C VAL A 186 2.43 2.60 18.73
N GLY A 187 1.22 2.00 18.81
CA GLY A 187 0.53 1.72 20.08
C GLY A 187 -0.93 2.22 20.17
N ALA A 188 -1.61 1.88 21.28
CA ALA A 188 -2.99 2.33 21.59
C ALA A 188 -3.06 3.83 21.95
N LEU A 189 -1.90 4.41 22.27
CA LEU A 189 -1.68 5.83 22.43
C LEU A 189 -1.28 6.48 21.09
N SER A 190 -2.00 6.20 20.00
CA SER A 190 -2.23 7.28 19.01
C SER A 190 -3.16 8.27 19.69
N LYS A 191 -2.63 8.92 20.74
CA LYS A 191 -3.28 9.96 21.48
C LYS A 191 -3.61 10.98 20.41
N LYS A 192 -4.91 11.20 20.21
CA LYS A 192 -5.49 12.40 19.62
C LYS A 192 -4.98 13.63 20.41
N ILE A 193 -3.68 13.92 20.35
CA ILE A 193 -3.08 15.14 20.85
C ILE A 193 -2.91 16.03 19.63
N GLU A 194 -3.88 16.93 19.50
CA GLU A 194 -3.66 18.37 19.36
C GLU A 194 -2.79 18.89 18.21
N ARG A 195 -2.50 18.11 17.17
CA ARG A 195 -2.09 18.67 15.88
C ARG A 195 -3.30 18.93 14.99
N GLY A 196 -4.14 19.85 15.44
CA GLY A 196 -5.12 20.55 14.61
C GLY A 196 -6.25 19.68 14.05
N LYS A 197 -7.47 20.18 14.22
CA LYS A 197 -8.75 19.65 13.72
C LYS A 197 -8.83 19.40 12.19
N ASN A 198 -7.73 19.50 11.44
CA ASN A 198 -7.62 19.44 9.98
C ASN A 198 -6.27 18.85 9.44
N THR A 199 -5.52 18.02 10.19
CA THR A 199 -4.36 17.31 9.59
C THR A 199 -4.85 16.06 8.86
N THR A 200 -5.15 16.18 7.57
CA THR A 200 -5.39 15.02 6.70
C THR A 200 -4.14 14.15 6.74
N ARG A 201 -4.20 12.91 7.25
CA ARG A 201 -3.07 12.00 7.06
C ARG A 201 -2.86 11.88 5.54
N HIS A 202 -1.69 12.27 5.05
CA HIS A 202 -1.34 12.18 3.64
C HIS A 202 -0.76 10.79 3.35
N ALA A 203 -0.81 10.35 2.09
CA ALA A 203 -0.03 9.19 1.68
C ALA A 203 1.46 9.52 1.77
N GLU A 204 2.26 8.55 2.18
CA GLU A 204 3.72 8.66 2.25
C GLU A 204 4.35 7.36 1.80
N ILE A 205 5.47 7.44 1.08
CA ILE A 205 6.22 6.30 0.58
C ILE A 205 7.66 6.32 1.10
N PHE A 206 8.12 5.16 1.53
CA PHE A 206 9.41 4.94 2.17
C PHE A 206 10.24 3.95 1.34
N PRO A 207 11.52 4.23 1.07
CA PRO A 207 12.43 3.26 0.48
C PRO A 207 12.76 2.18 1.52
N ILE A 208 12.63 0.91 1.15
CA ILE A 208 12.88 -0.22 2.07
C ILE A 208 14.07 -1.09 1.63
N LEU A 209 14.37 -1.12 0.34
CA LEU A 209 15.56 -1.79 -0.21
C LEU A 209 16.06 -0.97 -1.40
N ARG A 210 17.38 -0.81 -1.49
CA ARG A 210 18.06 -0.23 -2.65
C ARG A 210 19.16 -1.20 -3.06
N ASP A 211 19.16 -1.59 -4.32
CA ASP A 211 20.19 -2.44 -4.91
C ASP A 211 20.61 -1.78 -6.23
N GLU A 212 21.90 -1.66 -6.49
CA GLU A 212 22.40 -1.08 -7.75
C GLU A 212 22.02 -1.91 -8.98
N ARG A 213 21.64 -3.18 -8.78
CA ARG A 213 21.29 -4.15 -9.83
C ARG A 213 19.79 -4.32 -10.02
N GLU A 214 18.96 -3.85 -9.08
CA GLU A 214 17.51 -4.00 -9.12
C GLU A 214 16.79 -2.66 -8.99
N ALA A 215 15.49 -2.64 -9.26
CA ALA A 215 14.69 -1.46 -8.97
C ALA A 215 14.59 -1.24 -7.45
N ASP A 216 14.57 0.03 -7.02
CA ASP A 216 14.32 0.36 -5.63
C ASP A 216 12.96 -0.20 -5.17
N SER A 217 12.95 -0.73 -3.95
CA SER A 217 11.74 -1.26 -3.31
C SER A 217 11.15 -0.22 -2.38
N TRP A 218 9.83 -0.07 -2.43
CA TRP A 218 9.13 0.98 -1.72
C TRP A 218 7.93 0.44 -0.97
N ILE A 219 7.67 0.98 0.22
CA ILE A 219 6.44 0.73 0.98
C ILE A 219 5.65 2.04 1.15
N MET A 220 4.37 2.01 0.82
CA MET A 220 3.47 3.16 0.96
C MET A 220 2.56 2.98 2.18
N ASP A 221 2.63 3.91 3.13
CA ASP A 221 1.54 4.08 4.10
C ASP A 221 0.49 5.00 3.51
N THR A 222 -0.74 4.51 3.48
CA THR A 222 -1.85 5.27 2.92
C THR A 222 -3.07 5.17 3.84
N PRO A 223 -3.52 6.30 4.38
CA PRO A 223 -4.68 6.33 5.27
C PRO A 223 -5.96 5.82 4.61
N GLY A 224 -6.09 6.07 3.30
CA GLY A 224 -7.24 5.63 2.51
C GLY A 224 -7.34 4.11 2.36
N PHE A 225 -6.22 3.37 2.35
CA PHE A 225 -6.25 1.90 2.37
C PHE A 225 -6.27 1.33 3.79
N SER A 226 -6.19 2.18 4.82
CA SER A 226 -6.49 1.78 6.20
C SER A 226 -7.98 1.94 6.53
N SER A 227 -8.70 2.78 5.80
CA SER A 227 -10.16 2.95 5.88
C SER A 227 -10.85 2.19 4.75
N LEU A 228 -11.78 1.29 5.04
CA LEU A 228 -12.54 0.61 3.99
C LEU A 228 -13.35 1.60 3.16
N PHE A 229 -12.98 1.77 1.89
CA PHE A 229 -13.82 2.46 0.92
C PHE A 229 -14.08 1.52 -0.25
N LEU A 230 -15.13 0.71 -0.12
CA LEU A 230 -15.68 0.00 -1.28
C LEU A 230 -16.48 1.01 -2.08
N LYS A 231 -16.03 1.33 -3.29
CA LYS A 231 -16.87 2.00 -4.28
C LYS A 231 -18.06 1.08 -4.55
N ASP A 232 -19.25 1.66 -4.76
CA ASP A 232 -20.51 0.93 -4.96
C ASP A 232 -20.32 -0.32 -5.85
N VAL A 233 -20.23 -1.49 -5.20
CA VAL A 233 -20.19 -2.79 -5.85
C VAL A 233 -21.64 -3.22 -6.01
N GLU A 234 -22.10 -3.34 -7.25
CA GLU A 234 -23.41 -3.91 -7.50
C GLU A 234 -23.42 -5.39 -7.10
N ILE A 235 -24.50 -5.82 -6.45
CA ILE A 235 -24.64 -7.21 -5.96
C ILE A 235 -24.44 -8.24 -7.07
N THR A 236 -24.89 -7.91 -8.29
CA THR A 236 -24.77 -8.73 -9.51
C THR A 236 -23.32 -8.91 -9.97
N SER A 237 -22.45 -7.95 -9.65
CA SER A 237 -21.04 -7.94 -10.02
C SER A 237 -20.11 -8.50 -8.93
N LEU A 238 -20.61 -8.70 -7.71
CA LEU A 238 -19.81 -9.08 -6.55
C LEU A 238 -19.03 -10.38 -6.79
N LYS A 239 -19.67 -11.36 -7.43
CA LYS A 239 -19.06 -12.65 -7.81
C LYS A 239 -17.79 -12.53 -8.65
N ASN A 240 -17.66 -11.46 -9.45
CA ASN A 240 -16.50 -11.24 -10.31
C ASN A 240 -15.25 -10.79 -9.51
N TYR A 241 -15.40 -10.47 -8.22
CA TYR A 241 -14.30 -10.07 -7.35
C TYR A 241 -13.74 -11.22 -6.51
N TYR A 242 -14.31 -12.42 -6.62
CA TYR A 242 -13.82 -13.65 -6.00
C TYR A 242 -13.11 -14.52 -7.06
N PRO A 243 -11.77 -14.56 -7.09
CA PRO A 243 -11.03 -15.31 -8.12
C PRO A 243 -11.40 -16.79 -8.19
N GLU A 244 -11.73 -17.39 -7.05
CA GLU A 244 -12.16 -18.78 -6.96
C GLU A 244 -13.47 -19.08 -7.71
N PHE A 245 -14.27 -18.05 -8.02
CA PHE A 245 -15.51 -18.22 -8.78
C PHE A 245 -15.27 -18.20 -10.29
N GLU A 246 -14.17 -17.59 -10.75
CA GLU A 246 -13.85 -17.36 -12.16
C GLU A 246 -13.99 -18.63 -13.03
N PRO A 247 -13.50 -19.82 -12.60
CA PRO A 247 -13.66 -21.05 -13.39
C PRO A 247 -15.11 -21.53 -13.55
N TYR A 248 -16.02 -21.06 -12.70
CA TYR A 248 -17.39 -21.58 -12.58
C TYR A 248 -18.47 -20.60 -13.04
N LEU A 249 -18.12 -19.33 -13.30
CA LEU A 249 -19.10 -18.26 -13.62
C LEU A 249 -20.03 -18.61 -14.79
N GLU A 250 -19.50 -19.30 -15.82
CA GLU A 250 -20.25 -19.70 -17.02
C GLU A 250 -20.90 -21.08 -16.92
N GLN A 251 -20.60 -21.84 -15.86
CA GLN A 251 -21.14 -23.19 -15.65
C GLN A 251 -22.50 -23.17 -14.94
N CYS A 252 -22.93 -22.01 -14.47
CA CYS A 252 -24.22 -21.90 -13.79
C CYS A 252 -25.36 -22.02 -14.80
N LYS A 253 -26.27 -22.97 -14.55
CA LYS A 253 -27.49 -23.18 -15.36
C LYS A 253 -28.37 -21.92 -15.45
N PHE A 254 -28.34 -21.06 -14.44
CA PHE A 254 -29.19 -19.86 -14.36
C PHE A 254 -28.47 -18.63 -14.90
N ALA A 255 -28.98 -18.07 -16.00
CA ALA A 255 -28.50 -16.79 -16.52
C ALA A 255 -28.70 -15.67 -15.50
N GLY A 256 -27.65 -14.90 -15.21
CA GLY A 256 -27.70 -13.83 -14.22
C GLY A 256 -27.70 -14.30 -12.75
N CYS A 257 -27.36 -15.57 -12.48
CA CYS A 257 -27.27 -16.09 -11.10
C CYS A 257 -26.42 -15.20 -10.19
N MET A 258 -26.94 -14.93 -8.99
CA MET A 258 -26.25 -14.15 -7.94
C MET A 258 -25.58 -15.02 -6.89
N HIS A 259 -25.81 -16.35 -6.91
CA HIS A 259 -25.28 -17.32 -5.95
C HIS A 259 -25.63 -16.99 -4.49
N LEU A 260 -26.87 -16.52 -4.29
CA LEU A 260 -27.50 -16.22 -2.99
C LEU A 260 -28.59 -17.23 -2.66
#